data_AF-A0A8K0S2E6-F1
#
_entry.id   AF-A0A8K0S2E6-F1
#
_cell.length_a   1.000
_cell.length_b   1.000
_cell.length_c   1.000
_cell.angle_alpha   90.00
_cell.angle_beta   90.00
_cell.angle_gamma   90.00
#
_symmetry.space_group_name_H-M   'P 1'
#
loop_
_entity.id
_entity.type
_entity.pdbx_description
1 polymer ?
#
loop_
_entity_poly.entity_id
_entity_poly.type
_entity_poly.pdbx_seq_one_letter_code
_entity_poly.pdbx_strand_id
1 'polypeptide(L)'
;MIAFMPLLSFFVALVSALPAAPAATPNATCAKGAHIIVARGSLEPQGPGAMGALAEEILKLVPGSDMEALVYPALYDEYLESQPTGVRVMTSVVRNYVKNCPDTQLILMGYSQGAHVIADSICGASSTGFPATLPQPAYITENIASVILMGDPSLTEGQPFHVGTSKGSGMFPRNLPAGCDSIASKAISFCDANDPFCEAGGKDLSVHLSYIKVWGEYAVSHVVKAVNKGRD
;
A
#
# COMPACT_ATOMS: atom_id res chain seq x y z
N MET A 1 37.22 56.40 39.08
CA MET A 1 35.76 56.65 38.97
C MET A 1 35.40 56.52 37.50
N ILE A 2 34.89 55.37 37.08
CA ILE A 2 34.48 55.10 35.70
C ILE A 2 32.95 55.12 35.71
N ALA A 3 32.38 56.15 35.07
CA ALA A 3 30.95 56.41 35.04
C ALA A 3 30.28 55.52 33.96
N PHE A 4 29.27 54.76 34.38
CA PHE A 4 28.38 54.00 33.52
C PHE A 4 27.38 54.94 32.82
N MET A 5 27.32 54.89 31.50
CA MET A 5 26.34 55.62 30.68
C MET A 5 25.43 54.59 29.99
N PRO A 6 24.09 54.63 30.17
CA PRO A 6 23.21 53.59 29.66
C PRO A 6 22.85 53.88 28.20
N LEU A 7 23.18 52.97 27.28
CA LEU A 7 22.65 53.00 25.91
C LEU A 7 21.21 52.48 25.91
N LEU A 8 20.25 53.37 25.61
CA LEU A 8 18.90 52.98 25.22
C LEU A 8 18.96 52.19 23.90
N SER A 9 18.56 50.92 23.93
CA SER A 9 18.40 50.09 22.73
C SER A 9 17.00 50.30 22.15
N PHE A 10 16.94 50.89 20.95
CA PHE A 10 15.74 50.99 20.12
C PHE A 10 15.39 49.60 19.56
N PHE A 11 14.23 49.04 19.95
CA PHE A 11 13.68 47.85 19.31
C PHE A 11 13.00 48.25 17.99
N VAL A 12 13.60 47.91 16.86
CA VAL A 12 12.94 47.95 15.55
C VAL A 12 12.27 46.61 15.31
N ALA A 13 10.93 46.57 15.38
CA ALA A 13 10.16 45.38 15.03
C ALA A 13 10.12 45.23 13.51
N LEU A 14 10.90 44.30 12.97
CA LEU A 14 10.85 43.91 11.56
C LEU A 14 9.65 42.97 11.36
N VAL A 15 8.57 43.48 10.76
CA VAL A 15 7.41 42.65 10.37
C VAL A 15 7.78 41.90 9.10
N SER A 16 8.23 40.66 9.24
CA SER A 16 8.46 39.74 8.13
C SER A 16 7.12 39.38 7.49
N ALA A 17 6.86 39.89 6.28
CA ALA A 17 5.76 39.41 5.46
C ALA A 17 6.05 37.96 5.04
N LEU A 18 5.29 37.00 5.60
CA LEU A 18 5.34 35.62 5.17
C LEU A 18 4.84 35.52 3.72
N PRO A 19 5.55 34.83 2.82
CA PRO A 19 5.01 34.52 1.51
C PRO A 19 3.77 33.63 1.68
N ALA A 20 2.65 34.07 1.10
CA ALA A 20 1.45 33.25 1.03
C ALA A 20 1.78 31.93 0.32
N ALA A 21 1.49 30.80 0.97
CA ALA A 21 1.61 29.51 0.35
C ALA A 21 0.74 29.46 -0.92
N PRO A 22 1.22 28.91 -2.05
CA PRO A 22 0.39 28.72 -3.22
C PRO A 22 -0.85 27.91 -2.83
N ALA A 23 -2.03 28.44 -3.16
CA ALA A 23 -3.29 27.74 -2.99
C ALA A 23 -3.23 26.42 -3.75
N ALA A 24 -3.53 25.31 -3.06
CA ALA A 24 -3.66 24.00 -3.69
C ALA A 24 -4.71 24.09 -4.79
N THR A 25 -4.32 23.84 -6.03
CA THR A 25 -5.25 23.70 -7.15
C THR A 25 -6.08 22.43 -6.93
N PRO A 26 -7.41 22.52 -6.73
CA PRO A 26 -8.25 21.34 -6.60
C PRO A 26 -8.61 20.90 -8.02
N ASN A 27 -7.73 20.14 -8.66
CA ASN A 27 -8.05 19.40 -9.89
C ASN A 27 -7.33 18.05 -9.84
N ALA A 28 -7.48 17.31 -8.74
CA ALA A 28 -7.27 15.87 -8.82
C ALA A 28 -8.41 15.33 -9.70
N THR A 29 -8.11 15.05 -10.97
CA THR A 29 -9.05 14.34 -11.85
C THR A 29 -9.19 12.92 -11.32
N CYS A 30 -10.32 12.64 -10.68
CA CYS A 30 -10.65 11.32 -10.19
C CYS A 30 -10.86 10.34 -11.35
N ALA A 31 -10.33 9.12 -11.22
CA ALA A 31 -10.63 8.05 -12.15
C ALA A 31 -12.15 7.79 -12.18
N LYS A 32 -12.70 7.68 -13.39
CA LYS A 32 -14.12 7.34 -13.61
C LYS A 32 -14.36 5.84 -13.49
N GLY A 33 -13.31 5.05 -13.71
CA GLY A 33 -13.30 3.61 -13.56
C GLY A 33 -12.92 3.22 -12.13
N ALA A 34 -11.68 2.81 -11.96
CA ALA A 34 -11.05 2.60 -10.66
C ALA A 34 -9.66 3.24 -10.65
N HIS A 35 -9.14 3.51 -9.47
CA HIS A 35 -7.76 3.97 -9.28
C HIS A 35 -6.92 2.84 -8.70
N ILE A 36 -5.91 2.42 -9.45
CA ILE A 36 -5.04 1.30 -9.07
C ILE A 36 -3.77 1.85 -8.43
N ILE A 37 -3.48 1.44 -7.19
CA ILE A 37 -2.21 1.73 -6.54
C ILE A 37 -1.38 0.45 -6.52
N VAL A 38 -0.20 0.49 -7.14
CA VAL A 38 0.71 -0.66 -7.23
C VAL A 38 1.92 -0.46 -6.33
N ALA A 39 2.18 -1.39 -5.42
CA ALA A 39 3.37 -1.42 -4.58
C ALA A 39 4.30 -2.55 -5.04
N ARG A 40 5.47 -2.18 -5.57
CA ARG A 40 6.51 -3.10 -6.05
C ARG A 40 7.15 -3.92 -4.92
N GLY A 41 7.82 -5.00 -5.27
CA GLY A 41 8.66 -5.78 -4.37
C GLY A 41 10.06 -5.18 -4.15
N SER A 42 10.81 -5.79 -3.23
CA SER A 42 12.18 -5.38 -2.94
C SER A 42 13.07 -5.40 -4.20
N LEU A 43 13.98 -4.45 -4.32
CA LEU A 43 14.96 -4.31 -5.42
C LEU A 43 14.37 -4.00 -6.80
N GLU A 44 13.05 -3.99 -6.95
CA GLU A 44 12.43 -3.53 -8.20
C GLU A 44 12.68 -2.02 -8.39
N PRO A 45 12.94 -1.54 -9.62
CA PRO A 45 13.05 -0.10 -9.90
C PRO A 45 11.76 0.65 -9.52
N GLN A 46 11.86 1.94 -9.19
CA GLN A 46 10.68 2.76 -8.93
C GLN A 46 9.71 2.70 -10.13
N GLY A 47 8.47 2.35 -9.85
CA GLY A 47 7.46 2.00 -10.85
C GLY A 47 6.54 0.89 -10.31
N PRO A 48 5.66 0.34 -11.14
CA PRO A 48 4.69 -0.67 -10.72
C PRO A 48 5.30 -2.08 -10.55
N GLY A 49 6.58 -2.27 -10.86
CA GLY A 49 7.26 -3.56 -10.78
C GLY A 49 6.59 -4.63 -11.64
N ALA A 50 6.74 -5.89 -11.25
CA ALA A 50 6.22 -7.07 -11.94
C ALA A 50 4.69 -7.05 -12.08
N MET A 51 3.98 -6.39 -11.16
CA MET A 51 2.52 -6.25 -11.22
C MET A 51 2.03 -5.25 -12.26
N GLY A 52 2.91 -4.43 -12.85
CA GLY A 52 2.56 -3.44 -13.86
C GLY A 52 1.82 -4.03 -15.05
N ALA A 53 2.24 -5.21 -15.54
CA ALA A 53 1.58 -5.87 -16.65
C ALA A 53 0.11 -6.23 -16.33
N LEU A 54 -0.16 -6.68 -15.11
CA LEU A 54 -1.53 -7.01 -14.67
C LEU A 54 -2.37 -5.73 -14.51
N ALA A 55 -1.78 -4.67 -13.94
CA ALA A 55 -2.45 -3.37 -13.81
C ALA A 55 -2.83 -2.81 -15.19
N GLU A 56 -1.92 -2.83 -16.16
CA GLU A 56 -2.19 -2.41 -17.55
C GLU A 56 -3.30 -3.23 -18.22
N GLU A 57 -3.37 -4.54 -17.94
CA GLU A 57 -4.47 -5.39 -18.42
C GLU A 57 -5.81 -4.97 -17.81
N ILE A 58 -5.85 -4.71 -16.50
CA ILE A 58 -7.04 -4.21 -15.81
C ILE A 58 -7.49 -2.86 -16.39
N LEU A 59 -6.56 -1.94 -16.69
CA LEU A 59 -6.90 -0.65 -17.31
C LEU A 59 -7.61 -0.81 -18.67
N LYS A 60 -7.22 -1.83 -19.46
CA LYS A 60 -7.88 -2.14 -20.74
C LYS A 60 -9.28 -2.70 -20.54
N LEU A 61 -9.48 -3.50 -19.49
CA LEU A 61 -10.75 -4.19 -19.19
C LEU A 61 -11.73 -3.32 -18.39
N VAL A 62 -11.25 -2.28 -17.71
CA VAL A 62 -12.03 -1.36 -16.90
C VAL A 62 -11.84 0.07 -17.42
N PRO A 63 -12.59 0.50 -18.45
CA PRO A 63 -12.45 1.84 -19.03
C PRO A 63 -12.61 2.97 -18.02
N GLY A 64 -11.83 4.04 -18.20
CA GLY A 64 -11.82 5.21 -17.33
C GLY A 64 -11.03 5.04 -16.03
N SER A 65 -10.38 3.89 -15.85
CA SER A 65 -9.43 3.65 -14.77
C SER A 65 -8.07 4.29 -15.04
N ASP A 66 -7.31 4.53 -14.00
CA ASP A 66 -5.89 4.91 -14.05
C ASP A 66 -5.09 4.13 -13.01
N MET A 67 -3.77 4.34 -12.99
CA MET A 67 -2.89 3.73 -12.01
C MET A 67 -1.77 4.67 -11.57
N GLU A 68 -1.31 4.48 -10.34
CA GLU A 68 -0.06 5.03 -9.85
C GLU A 68 0.80 3.96 -9.17
N ALA A 69 2.11 4.15 -9.21
CA ALA A 69 3.06 3.33 -8.48
C ALA A 69 3.41 3.99 -7.15
N LEU A 70 3.34 3.24 -6.06
CA LEU A 70 3.73 3.73 -4.75
C LEU A 70 5.20 4.14 -4.75
N VAL A 71 5.47 5.38 -4.34
CA VAL A 71 6.84 5.89 -4.20
C VAL A 71 7.35 5.60 -2.80
N TYR A 72 8.12 4.53 -2.67
CA TYR A 72 8.73 4.10 -1.41
C TYR A 72 10.07 3.38 -1.66
N PRO A 73 10.91 3.13 -0.64
CA PRO A 73 12.27 2.65 -0.86
C PRO A 73 12.39 1.26 -1.52
N ALA A 74 11.54 0.30 -1.14
CA ALA A 74 11.61 -1.11 -1.57
C ALA A 74 13.01 -1.74 -1.42
N LEU A 75 13.68 -1.50 -0.30
CA LEU A 75 15.02 -2.04 0.00
C LEU A 75 14.92 -3.44 0.58
N TYR A 76 15.82 -4.34 0.19
CA TYR A 76 15.89 -5.70 0.71
C TYR A 76 16.70 -5.78 2.01
N ASP A 77 17.89 -5.17 2.04
CA ASP A 77 18.78 -5.25 3.22
C ASP A 77 18.24 -4.38 4.38
N GLU A 78 17.79 -3.16 4.09
CA GLU A 78 17.17 -2.24 5.06
C GLU A 78 15.65 -2.43 5.17
N TYR A 79 15.17 -3.67 5.15
CA TYR A 79 13.74 -4.00 5.10
C TYR A 79 12.93 -3.36 6.25
N LEU A 80 13.48 -3.35 7.48
CA LEU A 80 12.83 -2.80 8.68
C LEU A 80 12.71 -1.26 8.66
N GLU A 81 13.42 -0.57 7.77
CA GLU A 81 13.21 0.86 7.51
C GLU A 81 12.29 1.07 6.29
N SER A 82 12.51 0.28 5.24
CA SER A 82 11.81 0.38 3.97
C SER A 82 10.32 0.08 4.09
N GLN A 83 9.94 -1.02 4.73
CA GLN A 83 8.55 -1.44 4.83
C GLN A 83 7.72 -0.44 5.67
N PRO A 84 8.13 0.01 6.88
CA PRO A 84 7.33 0.99 7.64
C PRO A 84 7.22 2.34 6.93
N THR A 85 8.25 2.73 6.16
CA THR A 85 8.16 3.90 5.29
C THR A 85 7.12 3.71 4.20
N GLY A 86 7.10 2.54 3.55
CA GLY A 86 6.04 2.16 2.61
C GLY A 86 4.65 2.24 3.22
N VAL A 87 4.46 1.69 4.43
CA VAL A 87 3.17 1.72 5.14
C VAL A 87 2.69 3.15 5.38
N ARG A 88 3.58 4.03 5.84
CA ARG A 88 3.28 5.45 6.04
C ARG A 88 2.87 6.14 4.75
N VAL A 89 3.61 5.91 3.65
CA VAL A 89 3.30 6.52 2.35
C VAL A 89 1.97 5.98 1.81
N MET A 90 1.79 4.66 1.77
CA MET A 90 0.56 4.03 1.27
C MET A 90 -0.67 4.48 2.06
N THR A 91 -0.56 4.56 3.39
CA THR A 91 -1.62 5.13 4.24
C THR A 91 -1.98 6.57 3.84
N SER A 92 -0.98 7.42 3.58
CA SER A 92 -1.22 8.79 3.15
C SER A 92 -1.85 8.86 1.76
N VAL A 93 -1.37 8.04 0.82
CA VAL A 93 -1.87 8.00 -0.55
C VAL A 93 -3.33 7.58 -0.58
N VAL A 94 -3.66 6.45 0.04
CA VAL A 94 -5.04 5.93 0.11
C VAL A 94 -5.98 6.95 0.75
N ARG A 95 -5.62 7.51 1.91
CA ARG A 95 -6.47 8.49 2.61
C ARG A 95 -6.66 9.77 1.81
N ASN A 96 -5.61 10.27 1.16
CA ASN A 96 -5.71 11.46 0.32
C ASN A 96 -6.58 11.20 -0.91
N TYR A 97 -6.46 10.01 -1.52
CA TYR A 97 -7.27 9.67 -2.68
C TYR A 97 -8.75 9.54 -2.31
N VAL A 98 -9.10 8.80 -1.25
CA VAL A 98 -10.49 8.68 -0.78
C VAL A 98 -11.07 10.05 -0.41
N LYS A 99 -10.29 10.93 0.21
CA LYS A 99 -10.72 12.29 0.55
C LYS A 99 -11.06 13.12 -0.70
N ASN A 100 -10.25 13.03 -1.74
CA ASN A 100 -10.40 13.85 -2.95
C ASN A 100 -11.36 13.23 -3.98
N CYS A 101 -11.50 11.90 -3.96
CA CYS A 101 -12.26 11.09 -4.91
C CYS A 101 -13.11 10.04 -4.17
N PRO A 102 -14.07 10.48 -3.33
CA PRO A 102 -14.83 9.58 -2.46
C PRO A 102 -15.75 8.60 -3.21
N ASP A 103 -16.06 8.87 -4.48
CA ASP A 103 -16.89 8.00 -5.31
C ASP A 103 -16.06 7.03 -6.18
N THR A 104 -14.73 7.18 -6.20
CA THR A 104 -13.86 6.32 -6.99
C THR A 104 -13.48 5.08 -6.20
N GLN A 105 -13.57 3.93 -6.86
CA GLN A 105 -13.11 2.66 -6.32
C GLN A 105 -11.58 2.55 -6.37
N LEU A 106 -10.99 2.06 -5.28
CA LEU A 106 -9.57 1.75 -5.17
C LEU A 106 -9.30 0.27 -5.46
N ILE A 107 -8.22 -0.01 -6.19
CA ILE A 107 -7.63 -1.33 -6.31
C ILE A 107 -6.21 -1.24 -5.77
N LEU A 108 -5.86 -2.12 -4.84
CA LEU A 108 -4.53 -2.16 -4.23
C LEU A 108 -3.81 -3.43 -4.69
N MET A 109 -2.65 -3.30 -5.32
CA MET A 109 -1.89 -4.42 -5.87
C MET A 109 -0.46 -4.41 -5.30
N GLY A 110 -0.09 -5.45 -4.57
CA GLY A 110 1.21 -5.54 -3.91
C GLY A 110 1.93 -6.84 -4.18
N TYR A 111 3.23 -6.74 -4.42
CA TYR A 111 4.12 -7.88 -4.62
C TYR A 111 5.19 -7.92 -3.54
N SER A 112 5.39 -9.07 -2.90
CA SER A 112 6.44 -9.29 -1.89
C SER A 112 6.41 -8.21 -0.80
N GLN A 113 7.45 -7.36 -0.68
CA GLN A 113 7.44 -6.23 0.24
C GLN A 113 6.25 -5.27 0.02
N GLY A 114 5.85 -5.02 -1.23
CA GLY A 114 4.68 -4.21 -1.53
C GLY A 114 3.37 -4.82 -1.04
N ALA A 115 3.27 -6.15 -1.02
CA ALA A 115 2.15 -6.87 -0.41
C ALA A 115 2.10 -6.64 1.11
N HIS A 116 3.24 -6.76 1.78
CA HIS A 116 3.36 -6.44 3.21
C HIS A 116 2.95 -4.99 3.49
N VAL A 117 3.46 -4.04 2.69
CA VAL A 117 3.14 -2.61 2.82
C VAL A 117 1.64 -2.36 2.71
N ILE A 118 0.97 -2.90 1.69
CA ILE A 118 -0.47 -2.68 1.50
C ILE A 118 -1.24 -3.26 2.67
N ALA A 119 -0.94 -4.49 3.02
CA ALA A 119 -1.73 -5.18 4.01
C ALA A 119 -1.55 -4.59 5.42
N ASP A 120 -0.35 -4.13 5.80
CA ASP A 120 -0.16 -3.38 7.06
C ASP A 120 -0.76 -1.98 7.01
N SER A 121 -0.84 -1.36 5.83
CA SER A 121 -1.52 -0.06 5.67
C SER A 121 -3.02 -0.15 5.86
N ILE A 122 -3.63 -1.29 5.51
CA ILE A 122 -5.08 -1.48 5.55
C ILE A 122 -5.52 -2.23 6.81
N CYS A 123 -4.85 -3.33 7.13
CA CYS A 123 -5.18 -4.20 8.26
C CYS A 123 -4.52 -3.79 9.58
N GLY A 124 -3.60 -2.83 9.57
CA GLY A 124 -2.76 -2.49 10.71
C GLY A 124 -1.53 -3.41 10.82
N ALA A 125 -0.39 -2.80 11.12
CA ALA A 125 0.87 -3.48 11.38
C ALA A 125 0.83 -4.09 12.78
N SER A 126 1.11 -5.39 12.85
CA SER A 126 1.17 -6.12 14.13
C SER A 126 2.30 -7.14 14.20
N SER A 127 3.06 -7.33 13.12
CA SER A 127 4.17 -8.27 13.05
C SER A 127 5.33 -7.85 13.95
N THR A 128 6.02 -8.83 14.53
CA THR A 128 7.15 -8.58 15.44
C THR A 128 8.27 -7.83 14.72
N GLY A 129 8.78 -6.76 15.32
CA GLY A 129 9.87 -5.94 14.77
C GLY A 129 9.40 -4.76 13.91
N PHE A 130 8.09 -4.63 13.65
CA PHE A 130 7.51 -3.51 12.90
C PHE A 130 6.72 -2.57 13.84
N PRO A 131 6.71 -1.25 13.60
CA PRO A 131 5.92 -0.31 14.39
C PRO A 131 4.42 -0.60 14.25
N ALA A 132 3.73 -0.84 15.37
CA ALA A 132 2.31 -1.17 15.35
C ALA A 132 1.45 -0.01 14.83
N THR A 133 0.43 -0.33 14.03
CA THR A 133 -0.57 0.63 13.55
C THR A 133 -1.98 0.06 13.68
N LEU A 134 -2.98 0.95 13.67
CA LEU A 134 -4.39 0.54 13.68
C LEU A 134 -4.85 0.21 12.25
N PRO A 135 -5.80 -0.74 12.08
CA PRO A 135 -6.50 -0.93 10.82
C PRO A 135 -7.18 0.35 10.33
N GLN A 136 -7.39 0.45 9.02
CA GLN A 136 -8.10 1.59 8.45
C GLN A 136 -9.59 1.57 8.85
N PRO A 137 -10.19 2.74 9.06
CA PRO A 137 -11.62 2.85 9.34
C PRO A 137 -12.47 2.50 8.11
N ALA A 138 -13.75 2.18 8.35
CA ALA A 138 -14.69 1.75 7.33
C ALA A 138 -14.78 2.69 6.12
N TYR A 139 -14.81 4.01 6.33
CA TYR A 139 -14.88 4.98 5.22
C TYR A 139 -13.69 4.91 4.25
N ILE A 140 -12.56 4.32 4.65
CA ILE A 140 -11.44 4.03 3.75
C ILE A 140 -11.62 2.67 3.07
N THR A 141 -11.97 1.64 3.85
CA THR A 141 -12.05 0.26 3.33
C THR A 141 -13.29 -0.01 2.49
N GLU A 142 -14.33 0.82 2.62
CA GLU A 142 -15.52 0.84 1.76
C GLU A 142 -15.19 1.28 0.33
N ASN A 143 -14.26 2.23 0.16
CA ASN A 143 -13.76 2.67 -1.15
C ASN A 143 -12.88 1.64 -1.85
N ILE A 144 -12.39 0.61 -1.15
CA ILE A 144 -11.58 -0.44 -1.75
C ILE A 144 -12.51 -1.44 -2.44
N ALA A 145 -12.34 -1.66 -3.74
CA ALA A 145 -13.03 -2.70 -4.50
C ALA A 145 -12.29 -4.04 -4.41
N SER A 146 -10.96 -4.03 -4.51
CA SER A 146 -10.15 -5.25 -4.45
C SER A 146 -8.74 -5.00 -3.91
N VAL A 147 -8.18 -6.00 -3.23
CA VAL A 147 -6.79 -6.04 -2.78
C VAL A 147 -6.14 -7.32 -3.31
N ILE A 148 -5.05 -7.19 -4.07
CA ILE A 148 -4.28 -8.32 -4.59
C ILE A 148 -2.89 -8.29 -3.96
N LEU A 149 -2.55 -9.35 -3.22
CA LEU A 149 -1.26 -9.53 -2.59
C LEU A 149 -0.60 -10.77 -3.19
N MET A 150 0.64 -10.68 -3.65
CA MET A 150 1.40 -11.81 -4.17
C MET A 150 2.68 -12.01 -3.36
N GLY A 151 2.81 -13.16 -2.71
CA GLY A 151 3.98 -13.49 -1.89
C GLY A 151 4.11 -12.61 -0.64
N ASP A 152 3.02 -12.31 0.06
CA ASP A 152 2.98 -11.46 1.26
C ASP A 152 3.81 -12.07 2.43
N PRO A 153 4.96 -11.47 2.81
CA PRO A 153 5.75 -11.90 3.96
C PRO A 153 5.01 -11.87 5.30
N SER A 154 3.91 -11.12 5.39
CA SER A 154 3.11 -10.96 6.61
C SER A 154 1.83 -11.78 6.66
N LEU A 155 1.66 -12.69 5.71
CA LEU A 155 0.59 -13.68 5.71
C LEU A 155 0.54 -14.43 7.04
N THR A 156 -0.68 -14.58 7.59
CA THR A 156 -0.95 -15.45 8.73
C THR A 156 -1.82 -16.60 8.27
N GLU A 157 -1.44 -17.83 8.61
CA GLU A 157 -2.21 -19.04 8.29
C GLU A 157 -3.68 -18.89 8.72
N GLY A 158 -4.60 -19.39 7.89
CA GLY A 158 -6.03 -19.41 8.20
C GLY A 158 -6.78 -18.12 7.84
N GLN A 159 -6.11 -17.10 7.31
CA GLN A 159 -6.80 -15.92 6.77
C GLN A 159 -7.71 -16.32 5.58
N PRO A 160 -8.97 -15.86 5.53
CA PRO A 160 -10.00 -16.39 4.62
C PRO A 160 -9.79 -15.99 3.15
N PHE A 161 -8.88 -15.05 2.89
CA PHE A 161 -8.53 -14.56 1.56
C PHE A 161 -7.22 -15.14 1.03
N HIS A 162 -6.62 -16.12 1.72
CA HIS A 162 -5.45 -16.84 1.23
C HIS A 162 -5.84 -17.77 0.07
N VAL A 163 -5.15 -17.62 -1.05
CA VAL A 163 -5.23 -18.50 -2.22
C VAL A 163 -3.85 -19.08 -2.51
N GLY A 164 -3.80 -20.36 -2.84
CA GLY A 164 -2.54 -21.04 -3.18
C GLY A 164 -2.34 -22.33 -2.39
N THR A 165 -1.15 -22.89 -2.57
CA THR A 165 -0.79 -24.21 -2.04
C THR A 165 -0.15 -24.17 -0.66
N SER A 166 0.33 -23.00 -0.20
CA SER A 166 0.92 -22.83 1.13
C SER A 166 -0.07 -23.22 2.24
N LYS A 167 0.47 -23.76 3.32
CA LYS A 167 -0.26 -24.04 4.57
C LYS A 167 0.38 -23.38 5.78
N GLY A 168 1.47 -22.62 5.57
CA GLY A 168 2.15 -21.91 6.65
C GLY A 168 1.74 -20.45 6.77
N SER A 169 2.47 -19.76 7.64
CA SER A 169 2.47 -18.29 7.73
C SER A 169 3.74 -17.74 7.10
N GLY A 170 3.76 -16.46 6.74
CA GLY A 170 4.95 -15.78 6.22
C GLY A 170 6.04 -15.58 7.27
N MET A 171 7.19 -15.07 6.84
CA MET A 171 8.34 -14.82 7.72
C MET A 171 8.11 -13.68 8.73
N PHE A 172 7.11 -12.83 8.51
CA PHE A 172 6.71 -11.73 9.38
C PHE A 172 5.20 -11.77 9.70
N PRO A 173 4.67 -12.89 10.23
CA PRO A 173 3.23 -13.09 10.31
C PRO A 173 2.58 -12.06 11.23
N ARG A 174 1.36 -11.62 10.89
CA ARG A 174 0.58 -10.70 11.72
C ARG A 174 0.16 -11.37 13.01
N ASN A 175 0.40 -10.69 14.13
CA ASN A 175 -0.06 -11.12 15.44
C ASN A 175 -1.56 -10.81 15.66
N LEU A 176 -2.13 -9.86 14.90
CA LEU A 176 -3.55 -9.47 14.97
C LEU A 176 -4.24 -9.60 13.59
N PRO A 177 -4.45 -10.82 13.07
CA PRO A 177 -4.98 -11.03 11.72
C PRO A 177 -6.41 -10.51 11.51
N ALA A 178 -7.20 -10.38 12.58
CA ALA A 178 -8.56 -9.81 12.55
C ALA A 178 -8.61 -8.35 12.10
N GLY A 179 -7.47 -7.64 12.10
CA GLY A 179 -7.39 -6.30 11.50
C GLY A 179 -7.76 -6.27 10.02
N CYS A 180 -7.67 -7.40 9.32
CA CYS A 180 -8.06 -7.54 7.92
C CYS A 180 -9.55 -7.85 7.69
N ASP A 181 -10.37 -8.01 8.74
CA ASP A 181 -11.77 -8.46 8.58
C ASP A 181 -12.58 -7.55 7.64
N SER A 182 -12.30 -6.24 7.64
CA SER A 182 -12.97 -5.26 6.78
C SER A 182 -12.71 -5.42 5.27
N ILE A 183 -11.63 -6.11 4.89
CA ILE A 183 -11.29 -6.39 3.49
C ILE A 183 -11.36 -7.88 3.14
N ALA A 184 -11.73 -8.76 4.07
CA ALA A 184 -11.63 -10.20 3.90
C ALA A 184 -12.39 -10.73 2.67
N SER A 185 -13.49 -10.08 2.29
CA SER A 185 -14.29 -10.44 1.10
C SER A 185 -13.82 -9.78 -0.21
N LYS A 186 -12.85 -8.88 -0.13
CA LYS A 186 -12.32 -8.05 -1.23
C LYS A 186 -10.86 -8.37 -1.55
N ALA A 187 -10.17 -9.03 -0.63
CA ALA A 187 -8.77 -9.36 -0.74
C ALA A 187 -8.55 -10.74 -1.34
N ILE A 188 -7.43 -10.90 -2.03
CA ILE A 188 -6.77 -12.19 -2.28
C ILE A 188 -5.29 -12.04 -1.93
N SER A 189 -4.77 -12.97 -1.15
CA SER A 189 -3.33 -13.12 -0.90
C SER A 189 -2.85 -14.44 -1.47
N PHE A 190 -2.05 -14.38 -2.54
CA PHE A 190 -1.44 -15.54 -3.17
C PHE A 190 -0.18 -15.93 -2.44
N CYS A 191 -0.14 -17.17 -1.98
CA CYS A 191 1.08 -17.78 -1.45
C CYS A 191 1.08 -19.27 -1.74
N ASP A 192 2.12 -19.73 -2.43
CA ASP A 192 2.33 -21.13 -2.76
C ASP A 192 3.36 -21.77 -1.83
N ALA A 193 3.23 -23.08 -1.67
CA ALA A 193 4.10 -23.86 -0.80
C ALA A 193 5.56 -23.71 -1.26
N ASN A 194 6.46 -23.67 -0.29
CA ASN A 194 7.90 -23.52 -0.44
C ASN A 194 8.40 -22.12 -0.87
N ASP A 195 7.51 -21.12 -0.98
CA ASP A 195 7.93 -19.71 -1.10
C ASP A 195 8.67 -19.28 0.18
N PRO A 196 9.92 -18.78 0.10
CA PRO A 196 10.74 -18.49 1.27
C PRO A 196 10.29 -17.27 2.09
N PHE A 197 9.37 -16.45 1.59
CA PHE A 197 8.93 -15.21 2.23
C PHE A 197 7.52 -15.32 2.80
N CYS A 198 6.55 -15.78 2.00
CA CYS A 198 5.17 -15.92 2.46
C CYS A 198 4.87 -17.27 3.13
N GLU A 199 5.81 -18.21 3.11
CA GLU A 199 5.79 -19.44 3.91
C GLU A 199 7.12 -19.60 4.65
N ALA A 200 7.13 -19.29 5.95
CA ALA A 200 8.32 -19.38 6.80
C ALA A 200 8.92 -20.80 6.75
N GLY A 201 10.19 -20.87 6.37
CA GLY A 201 10.91 -22.14 6.19
C GLY A 201 10.91 -22.68 4.75
N GLY A 202 10.15 -22.06 3.84
CA GLY A 202 10.26 -22.25 2.40
C GLY A 202 11.66 -21.88 1.88
N LYS A 203 12.05 -22.47 0.75
CA LYS A 203 13.42 -22.35 0.21
C LYS A 203 13.49 -22.09 -1.30
N ASP A 204 12.35 -22.06 -1.99
CA ASP A 204 12.32 -21.98 -3.43
C ASP A 204 11.94 -20.57 -3.90
N LEU A 205 12.97 -19.78 -4.19
CA LEU A 205 12.82 -18.44 -4.74
C LEU A 205 12.08 -18.45 -6.09
N SER A 206 12.13 -19.54 -6.86
CA SER A 206 11.43 -19.60 -8.15
C SER A 206 9.91 -19.63 -7.98
N VAL A 207 9.41 -20.20 -6.87
CA VAL A 207 7.99 -20.12 -6.49
C VAL A 207 7.61 -18.66 -6.28
N HIS A 208 8.39 -17.93 -5.47
CA HIS A 208 8.14 -16.52 -5.19
C HIS A 208 8.07 -15.68 -6.47
N LEU A 209 8.96 -15.93 -7.42
CA LEU A 209 9.04 -15.19 -8.69
C LEU A 209 7.97 -15.60 -9.73
N SER A 210 7.12 -16.58 -9.43
CA SER A 210 6.20 -17.17 -10.40
C SER A 210 4.78 -16.60 -10.35
N TYR A 211 4.40 -15.83 -9.31
CA TYR A 211 3.00 -15.47 -9.06
C TYR A 211 2.30 -14.76 -10.21
N ILE A 212 2.99 -13.85 -10.92
CA ILE A 212 2.42 -13.17 -12.09
C ILE A 212 2.04 -14.19 -13.18
N LYS A 213 2.89 -15.18 -13.42
CA LYS A 213 2.66 -16.23 -14.42
C LYS A 213 1.58 -17.22 -13.98
N VAL A 214 1.56 -17.60 -12.70
CA VAL A 214 0.67 -18.66 -12.18
C VAL A 214 -0.73 -18.11 -11.88
N TRP A 215 -0.82 -16.93 -11.29
CA TRP A 215 -2.06 -16.37 -10.74
C TRP A 215 -2.52 -15.08 -11.42
N GLY A 216 -1.75 -14.54 -12.38
CA GLY A 216 -2.04 -13.26 -13.02
C GLY A 216 -3.43 -13.18 -13.64
N GLU A 217 -3.82 -14.18 -14.44
CA GLU A 217 -5.15 -14.23 -15.08
C GLU A 217 -6.27 -14.26 -14.03
N TYR A 218 -6.11 -15.06 -12.98
CA TYR A 218 -7.08 -15.15 -11.89
C TYR A 218 -7.19 -13.81 -11.14
N ALA A 219 -6.07 -13.16 -10.85
CA ALA A 219 -6.03 -11.85 -10.20
C ALA A 219 -6.74 -10.78 -11.04
N VAL A 220 -6.44 -10.68 -12.33
CA VAL A 220 -7.11 -9.75 -13.26
C VAL A 220 -8.60 -10.03 -13.32
N SER A 221 -9.03 -11.29 -13.48
CA SER A 221 -10.46 -11.62 -13.52
C SER A 221 -11.17 -11.26 -12.23
N HIS A 222 -10.54 -11.51 -11.07
CA HIS A 222 -11.11 -11.16 -9.77
C HIS A 222 -11.31 -9.64 -9.64
N VAL A 223 -10.31 -8.84 -9.99
CA VAL A 223 -10.38 -7.38 -9.92
C VAL A 223 -11.49 -6.84 -10.83
N VAL A 224 -11.55 -7.29 -12.08
CA VAL A 224 -12.58 -6.84 -13.05
C VAL A 224 -13.98 -7.17 -12.54
N LYS A 225 -14.19 -8.36 -11.96
CA LYS A 225 -15.47 -8.74 -11.34
C LYS A 225 -15.81 -7.86 -10.14
N ALA A 226 -14.83 -7.56 -9.28
CA ALA A 226 -15.03 -6.74 -8.09
C ALA A 226 -15.44 -5.30 -8.45
N VAL A 227 -14.80 -4.68 -9.44
CA VAL A 227 -15.15 -3.34 -9.91
C VAL A 227 -16.56 -3.30 -10.49
N ASN A 228 -16.92 -4.27 -11.35
CA ASN A 228 -18.23 -4.29 -11.97
C ASN A 228 -19.36 -4.50 -10.96
N LYS A 229 -19.17 -5.32 -9.92
CA LYS A 229 -20.17 -5.54 -8.86
C LYS A 229 -20.48 -4.26 -8.07
N GLY A 230 -19.50 -3.38 -7.86
CA GLY A 230 -19.71 -2.15 -7.09
C GLY A 230 -20.27 -0.98 -7.92
N ARG A 231 -20.62 -1.20 -9.19
CA ARG A 231 -21.32 -0.23 -10.05
C ARG A 231 -22.84 -0.48 -10.12
N ASP A 232 -23.30 -1.63 -9.63
CA ASP A 232 -24.71 -2.02 -9.55
C ASP A 232 -25.36 -1.56 -8.24
#